data_AF-A0A524LRF4-F1
#
_entry.id   AF-A0A524LRF4-F1
#
_cell.length_a   1.000
_cell.length_b   1.000
_cell.length_c   1.000
_cell.angle_alpha   90.00
_cell.angle_beta   90.00
_cell.angle_gamma   90.00
#
_symmetry.space_group_name_H-M   'P 1'
#
loop_
_entity.id
_entity.type
_entity.pdbx_description
1 polymer ?
#
loop_
_entity_poly.entity_id
_entity_poly.type
_entity_poly.pdbx_seq_one_letter_code
_entity_poly.pdbx_strand_id
1 'polypeptide(L)'
;NNHATWWAAQVAAYAGFTADQAARTTAWDWTRNHLIAGQIAANGSFPKEEARTRSFSYTIFNFTAFVFLTRMAERDGEDLWTVQSRQAGTLQKSLDYILPYIKDPGKWTGEQITPMGAREPVFLLLIPDRLIDGSLLSLYAGYRNNRVPEHLDSTVDPFDLLMNIYSIQLELVKN
;
A
#
# COMPACT_ATOMS: atom_id res chain seq x y z
N ASN A 1 -0.24 10.57 10.49
CA ASN A 1 -0.42 9.13 10.69
C ASN A 1 -1.27 8.64 9.52
N ASN A 2 -1.71 7.39 9.56
CA ASN A 2 -2.51 6.73 8.53
C ASN A 2 -3.66 7.56 7.93
N HIS A 3 -4.33 8.44 8.69
CA HIS A 3 -5.37 9.30 8.13
C HIS A 3 -4.86 10.20 6.99
N ALA A 4 -3.69 10.82 7.15
CA ALA A 4 -3.12 11.68 6.12
C ALA A 4 -2.65 10.88 4.89
N THR A 5 -2.21 9.64 5.10
CA THR A 5 -1.84 8.72 4.01
C THR A 5 -3.06 8.29 3.22
N TRP A 6 -4.14 7.90 3.90
CA TRP A 6 -5.41 7.56 3.25
C TRP A 6 -6.11 8.75 2.61
N TRP A 7 -5.95 9.96 3.15
CA TRP A 7 -6.42 11.17 2.50
C TRP A 7 -5.73 11.35 1.14
N ALA A 8 -4.40 11.24 1.09
CA ALA A 8 -3.65 11.37 -0.15
C ALA A 8 -4.03 10.27 -1.16
N ALA A 9 -4.19 9.03 -0.70
CA ALA A 9 -4.63 7.92 -1.55
C ALA A 9 -6.00 8.17 -2.17
N GLN A 10 -6.96 8.69 -1.39
CA GLN A 10 -8.30 9.03 -1.89
C GLN A 10 -8.26 10.20 -2.87
N VAL A 11 -7.50 11.26 -2.57
CA VAL A 11 -7.31 12.39 -3.50
C VAL A 11 -6.75 11.90 -4.83
N ALA A 12 -5.70 11.10 -4.82
CA ALA A 12 -5.10 10.54 -6.02
C ALA A 12 -6.09 9.67 -6.83
N ALA A 13 -6.86 8.82 -6.14
CA ALA A 13 -7.85 7.95 -6.79
C ALA A 13 -8.99 8.76 -7.44
N TYR A 14 -9.57 9.72 -6.72
CA TYR A 14 -10.64 10.57 -7.25
C TYR A 14 -10.15 11.48 -8.36
N ALA A 15 -8.96 12.05 -8.22
CA ALA A 15 -8.33 12.84 -9.28
C ALA A 15 -8.07 12.00 -10.54
N GLY A 16 -7.69 10.72 -10.40
CA GLY A 16 -7.62 9.78 -11.51
C GLY A 16 -8.97 9.55 -12.18
N PHE A 17 -10.04 9.39 -11.38
CA PHE A 17 -11.41 9.22 -11.88
C PHE A 17 -11.92 10.44 -12.64
N THR A 18 -11.65 11.65 -12.14
CA THR A 18 -12.08 12.91 -12.77
C THR A 18 -11.08 13.47 -13.79
N ALA A 19 -10.01 12.73 -14.10
CA ALA A 19 -8.91 13.17 -14.96
C ALA A 19 -8.25 14.50 -14.53
N ASP A 20 -8.18 14.78 -13.23
CA ASP A 20 -7.50 15.96 -12.66
C ASP A 20 -6.02 15.67 -12.42
N GLN A 21 -5.18 15.94 -13.41
CA GLN A 21 -3.74 15.71 -13.31
C GLN A 21 -3.07 16.54 -12.19
N ALA A 22 -3.51 17.78 -11.99
CA ALA A 22 -2.88 18.68 -11.04
C ALA A 22 -3.09 18.19 -9.60
N ALA A 23 -4.28 17.69 -9.28
CA ALA A 23 -4.56 17.07 -8.00
C ALA A 23 -3.74 15.79 -7.78
N ARG A 24 -3.51 14.98 -8.84
CA ARG A 24 -2.62 13.80 -8.73
C ARG A 24 -1.18 14.19 -8.42
N THR A 25 -0.61 15.14 -9.17
CA THR A 25 0.74 15.65 -8.90
C THR A 25 0.86 16.19 -7.47
N THR A 26 -0.16 16.91 -7.00
CA THR A 26 -0.22 17.40 -5.61
C THR A 26 -0.19 16.24 -4.59
N ALA A 27 -0.89 15.14 -4.86
CA ALA A 27 -0.87 13.97 -3.99
C ALA A 27 0.51 13.28 -3.97
N TRP A 28 1.19 13.18 -5.12
CA TRP A 28 2.56 12.63 -5.21
C TRP A 28 3.56 13.47 -4.42
N ASP A 29 3.53 14.79 -4.62
CA ASP A 29 4.41 15.73 -3.92
C ASP A 29 4.17 15.73 -2.42
N TRP A 30 2.91 15.73 -1.99
CA TRP A 30 2.55 15.61 -0.59
C TRP A 30 3.08 14.30 0.01
N THR A 31 2.93 13.19 -0.73
CA THR A 31 3.39 11.88 -0.30
C THR A 31 4.90 11.86 -0.09
N ARG A 32 5.67 12.37 -1.06
CA ARG A 32 7.13 12.45 -0.99
C ARG A 32 7.60 13.37 0.14
N ASN A 33 7.14 14.62 0.14
CA ASN A 33 7.72 15.70 0.94
C ASN A 33 7.23 15.70 2.39
N HIS A 34 6.09 15.05 2.68
CA HIS A 34 5.48 15.05 4.01
C HIS A 34 5.21 13.65 4.56
N LEU A 35 4.58 12.77 3.77
CA LEU A 35 4.18 11.46 4.29
C LEU A 35 5.38 10.52 4.46
N ILE A 36 6.11 10.22 3.39
CA ILE A 36 7.34 9.40 3.44
C ILE A 36 8.39 10.11 4.29
N ALA A 37 8.64 11.40 4.01
CA ALA A 37 9.56 12.25 4.77
C ALA A 37 9.38 12.18 6.29
N GLY A 38 8.14 12.11 6.78
CA GLY A 38 7.80 12.31 8.18
C GLY A 38 7.20 11.12 8.93
N GLN A 39 6.82 10.02 8.26
CA GLN A 39 6.17 8.88 8.91
C GLN A 39 7.04 7.63 9.01
N ILE A 40 8.08 7.48 8.18
CA ILE A 40 8.90 6.27 8.13
C ILE A 40 10.19 6.48 8.94
N ALA A 41 10.47 5.57 9.87
CA ALA A 41 11.73 5.55 10.61
C ALA A 41 12.85 4.86 9.81
N ALA A 42 14.09 4.98 10.28
CA ALA A 42 15.27 4.44 9.59
C ALA A 42 15.19 2.93 9.27
N ASN A 43 14.52 2.16 10.13
CA ASN A 43 14.30 0.72 10.02
C ASN A 43 13.03 0.33 9.23
N GLY A 44 12.23 1.28 8.74
CA GLY A 44 10.96 1.02 8.05
C GLY A 44 9.72 0.98 8.94
N SER A 45 9.86 1.10 10.26
CA SER A 45 8.71 1.19 11.18
C SER A 45 7.92 2.49 10.98
N PHE A 46 6.68 2.50 11.47
CA PHE A 46 5.78 3.65 11.50
C PHE A 46 5.49 4.08 12.95
N PRO A 47 6.29 4.98 13.54
CA PRO A 47 6.23 5.24 14.99
C PRO A 47 4.87 5.73 15.52
N LYS A 48 4.08 6.47 14.71
CA LYS A 48 2.76 6.98 15.15
C LYS A 48 1.68 5.89 15.15
N GLU A 49 1.88 4.86 14.36
CA GLU A 49 1.01 3.70 14.18
C GLU A 49 1.33 2.68 15.26
N GLU A 50 2.62 2.51 15.57
CA GLU A 50 3.08 1.61 16.63
C GLU A 50 2.76 2.10 18.04
N ALA A 51 2.57 3.41 18.22
CA ALA A 51 2.07 4.00 19.47
C ALA A 51 0.57 3.74 19.74
N ARG A 52 -0.11 2.93 18.91
CA ARG A 52 -1.55 2.63 19.06
C ARG A 52 -1.75 1.28 19.73
N THR A 53 -2.90 1.11 20.38
CA THR A 53 -3.25 -0.14 21.09
C THR A 53 -3.46 -1.35 20.15
N ARG A 54 -3.75 -1.08 18.88
CA ARG A 54 -3.75 -2.06 17.77
C ARG A 54 -2.58 -1.77 16.82
N SER A 55 -1.37 -1.70 17.38
CA SER A 55 -0.18 -1.15 16.71
C SER A 55 0.09 -1.79 15.36
N PHE A 56 0.12 -3.11 15.28
CA PHE A 56 0.41 -3.82 14.03
C PHE A 56 -0.71 -3.63 13.01
N SER A 57 -1.98 -3.71 13.42
CA SER A 57 -3.12 -3.41 12.53
C SER A 57 -3.02 -2.01 11.92
N TYR A 58 -2.64 -1.00 12.71
CA TYR A 58 -2.45 0.37 12.21
C TYR A 58 -1.24 0.50 11.28
N THR A 59 -0.16 -0.22 11.55
CA THR A 59 1.01 -0.31 10.67
C THR A 59 0.64 -0.88 9.31
N ILE A 60 -0.06 -2.02 9.27
CA ILE A 60 -0.54 -2.64 8.03
C ILE A 60 -1.52 -1.72 7.28
N PHE A 61 -2.42 -1.07 8.02
CA PHE A 61 -3.40 -0.15 7.45
C PHE A 61 -2.74 1.08 6.81
N ASN A 62 -1.70 1.64 7.44
CA ASN A 62 -0.94 2.75 6.87
C ASN A 62 -0.12 2.31 5.65
N PHE A 63 0.58 1.18 5.75
CA PHE A 63 1.40 0.66 4.66
C PHE A 63 0.56 0.34 3.42
N THR A 64 -0.65 -0.20 3.61
CA THR A 64 -1.62 -0.41 2.53
C THR A 64 -1.91 0.87 1.75
N ALA A 65 -2.14 2.00 2.44
CA ALA A 65 -2.38 3.29 1.78
C ALA A 65 -1.17 3.75 0.95
N PHE A 66 0.05 3.54 1.46
CA PHE A 66 1.27 3.83 0.71
C PHE A 66 1.40 2.95 -0.54
N VAL A 67 1.11 1.66 -0.45
CA VAL A 67 1.14 0.77 -1.62
C VAL A 67 0.13 1.24 -2.67
N PHE A 68 -1.10 1.60 -2.28
CA PHE A 68 -2.07 2.20 -3.20
C PHE A 68 -1.53 3.46 -3.89
N LEU A 69 -1.00 4.40 -3.10
CA LEU A 69 -0.41 5.64 -3.61
C LEU A 69 0.68 5.35 -4.63
N THR A 70 1.64 4.49 -4.29
CA THR A 70 2.76 4.23 -5.18
C THR A 70 2.32 3.51 -6.45
N ARG A 71 1.37 2.58 -6.37
CA ARG A 71 0.83 1.90 -7.56
C ARG A 71 0.12 2.85 -8.52
N MET A 72 -0.61 3.83 -7.99
CA MET A 72 -1.20 4.89 -8.82
C MET A 72 -0.13 5.84 -9.38
N ALA A 73 0.87 6.21 -8.58
CA ALA A 73 1.97 7.08 -8.99
C ALA A 73 2.81 6.46 -10.12
N GLU A 74 3.06 5.14 -10.06
CA GLU A 74 3.78 4.40 -11.10
C GLU A 74 3.12 4.53 -12.48
N ARG A 75 1.78 4.58 -12.54
CA ARG A 75 1.04 4.79 -13.79
C ARG A 75 1.25 6.19 -14.38
N ASP A 76 1.72 7.14 -13.56
CA ASP A 76 2.09 8.49 -13.97
C ASP A 76 3.60 8.65 -14.21
N GLY A 77 4.37 7.56 -14.12
CA GLY A 77 5.83 7.58 -14.23
C GLY A 77 6.54 8.06 -12.96
N GLU A 78 5.83 8.18 -11.84
CA GLU A 78 6.40 8.59 -10.55
C GLU A 78 6.85 7.37 -9.74
N ASP A 79 8.10 7.39 -9.26
CA ASP A 79 8.63 6.34 -8.38
C ASP A 79 8.69 6.83 -6.93
N LEU A 80 7.72 6.38 -6.13
CA LEU A 80 7.67 6.68 -4.69
C LEU A 80 8.39 5.62 -3.84
N TRP A 81 8.76 4.45 -4.38
CA TRP A 81 9.44 3.40 -3.62
C TRP A 81 10.87 3.80 -3.23
N THR A 82 11.54 4.55 -4.09
CA THR A 82 12.93 5.00 -3.89
C THR A 82 13.05 6.27 -3.04
N VAL A 83 11.94 6.93 -2.71
CA VAL A 83 11.93 8.12 -1.86
C VAL A 83 12.39 7.78 -0.45
N GLN A 84 13.30 8.59 0.08
CA GLN A 84 13.81 8.46 1.44
C GLN A 84 13.09 9.42 2.40
N SER A 85 12.83 8.91 3.59
CA SER A 85 12.40 9.73 4.73
C SER A 85 13.53 10.59 5.27
N ARG A 86 13.23 11.54 6.16
CA ARG A 86 14.24 12.34 6.88
C ARG A 86 15.21 11.49 7.71
N GLN A 87 14.84 10.25 8.01
CA GLN A 87 15.66 9.29 8.76
C GLN A 87 16.25 8.19 7.86
N ALA A 88 16.27 8.39 6.53
CA ALA A 88 16.74 7.41 5.54
C ALA A 88 15.97 6.07 5.52
N GLY A 89 14.77 6.01 6.13
CA GLY A 89 13.79 4.95 5.91
C GLY A 89 13.14 5.05 4.52
N THR A 90 12.67 3.93 3.97
CA THR A 90 11.99 3.85 2.66
C THR A 90 10.76 2.94 2.75
N LEU A 91 9.90 2.95 1.73
CA LEU A 91 8.79 2.00 1.63
C LEU A 91 9.27 0.56 1.47
N GLN A 92 10.41 0.33 0.79
CA GLN A 92 11.04 -1.00 0.75
C GLN A 92 11.41 -1.49 2.14
N LYS A 93 12.10 -0.66 2.94
CA LYS A 93 12.42 -1.01 4.34
C LYS A 93 11.17 -1.27 5.16
N SER A 94 10.08 -0.55 4.87
CA SER A 94 8.79 -0.75 5.56
C SER A 94 8.19 -2.12 5.21
N LEU A 95 8.27 -2.53 3.94
CA LEU A 95 7.89 -3.88 3.52
C LEU A 95 8.75 -4.93 4.25
N ASP A 96 10.08 -4.78 4.22
CA ASP A 96 11.01 -5.71 4.86
C ASP A 96 10.78 -5.81 6.38
N TYR A 97 10.45 -4.69 7.03
CA TYR A 97 10.09 -4.63 8.45
C TYR A 97 8.79 -5.40 8.75
N ILE A 98 7.78 -5.31 7.88
CA ILE A 98 6.45 -5.90 8.10
C ILE A 98 6.43 -7.41 7.85
N LEU A 99 7.13 -7.91 6.83
CA LEU A 99 6.99 -9.29 6.36
C LEU A 99 7.22 -10.39 7.42
N PRO A 100 8.21 -10.29 8.32
CA PRO A 100 8.40 -11.29 9.37
C PRO A 100 7.18 -11.46 10.28
N TYR A 101 6.45 -10.38 10.55
CA TYR A 101 5.27 -10.37 11.43
C TYR A 101 3.99 -10.81 10.71
N ILE A 102 3.94 -10.70 9.38
CA ILE A 102 2.85 -11.33 8.60
C ILE A 102 3.00 -12.85 8.58
N LYS A 103 4.23 -13.36 8.44
CA LYS A 103 4.52 -14.81 8.45
C LYS A 103 4.25 -15.44 9.81
N ASP A 104 4.61 -14.72 10.87
CA ASP A 104 4.47 -15.18 12.24
C ASP A 104 4.00 -14.00 13.13
N PRO A 105 2.67 -13.78 13.20
CA PRO A 105 2.09 -12.70 14.00
C PRO A 105 2.47 -12.77 15.48
N GLY A 106 2.85 -13.94 16.00
CA GLY A 106 3.30 -14.12 17.38
C GLY A 106 4.63 -13.44 17.71
N LYS A 107 5.42 -13.04 16.68
CA LYS A 107 6.68 -12.30 16.87
C LYS A 107 6.48 -10.81 17.15
N TRP A 108 5.28 -10.28 16.94
CA TRP A 108 5.01 -8.87 17.21
C TRP A 108 5.07 -8.59 18.71
N THR A 109 5.96 -7.70 19.13
CA THR A 109 6.15 -7.33 20.55
C THR A 109 5.46 -6.04 20.96
N GLY A 110 4.90 -5.29 19.99
CA GLY A 110 4.12 -4.08 20.26
C GLY A 110 2.71 -4.39 20.78
N GLU A 111 2.01 -3.35 21.26
CA GLU A 111 0.66 -3.50 21.81
C GLU A 111 -0.35 -3.88 20.72
N GLN A 112 -1.01 -5.02 20.87
CA GLN A 112 -2.04 -5.48 19.93
C GLN A 112 -3.22 -6.09 20.70
N ILE A 113 -4.12 -5.23 21.19
CA ILE A 113 -5.23 -5.62 22.09
C ILE A 113 -6.28 -6.53 21.44
N THR A 114 -6.27 -6.64 20.11
CA THR A 114 -7.12 -7.56 19.34
C THR A 114 -6.29 -8.22 18.26
N PRO A 115 -6.41 -9.53 17.98
CA PRO A 115 -5.67 -10.18 16.91
C PRO A 115 -5.81 -9.44 15.57
N MET A 116 -4.74 -9.40 14.78
CA MET A 116 -4.81 -8.89 13.40
C MET A 116 -5.76 -9.78 12.60
N GLY A 117 -6.72 -9.18 11.91
CA GLY A 117 -7.61 -9.94 11.04
C GLY A 117 -6.84 -10.55 9.86
N ALA A 118 -7.20 -11.78 9.48
CA ALA A 118 -6.66 -12.46 8.29
C ALA A 118 -6.88 -11.69 6.97
N ARG A 119 -7.66 -10.59 7.00
CA ARG A 119 -7.97 -9.70 5.88
C ARG A 119 -7.26 -8.36 5.86
N GLU A 120 -6.49 -8.05 6.87
CA GLU A 120 -5.81 -6.76 6.98
C GLU A 120 -4.65 -6.57 5.98
N PRO A 121 -3.81 -7.57 5.64
CA PRO A 121 -2.66 -7.35 4.75
C PRO A 121 -3.04 -7.38 3.26
N VAL A 122 -4.07 -6.60 2.89
CA VAL A 122 -4.54 -6.47 1.50
C VAL A 122 -3.47 -5.93 0.56
N PHE A 123 -2.51 -5.15 1.09
CA PHE A 123 -1.36 -4.64 0.33
C PHE A 123 -0.60 -5.75 -0.39
N LEU A 124 -0.58 -7.00 0.11
CA LEU A 124 0.08 -8.12 -0.54
C LEU A 124 -0.43 -8.33 -1.97
N LEU A 125 -1.73 -8.13 -2.21
CA LEU A 125 -2.32 -8.24 -3.55
C LEU A 125 -1.90 -7.10 -4.49
N LEU A 126 -1.31 -6.04 -3.95
CA LEU A 126 -1.08 -4.77 -4.65
C LEU A 126 0.41 -4.43 -4.76
N ILE A 127 1.31 -5.27 -4.23
CA ILE A 127 2.75 -5.07 -4.38
C ILE A 127 3.11 -5.26 -5.87
N PRO A 128 3.92 -4.37 -6.47
CA PRO A 128 4.35 -4.55 -7.84
C PRO A 128 5.27 -5.79 -7.98
N ASP A 129 5.12 -6.53 -9.08
CA ASP A 129 5.84 -7.78 -9.33
C ASP A 129 7.35 -7.70 -9.13
N ARG A 130 7.96 -6.55 -9.45
CA ARG A 130 9.40 -6.32 -9.28
C ARG A 130 9.89 -6.41 -7.83
N LEU A 131 8.98 -6.30 -6.85
CA LEU A 131 9.29 -6.42 -5.42
C LEU A 131 8.91 -7.79 -4.85
N ILE A 132 8.34 -8.68 -5.66
CA ILE A 132 7.99 -10.04 -5.25
C ILE A 132 9.23 -10.93 -5.36
N ASP A 133 9.90 -11.14 -4.24
CA ASP A 133 10.94 -12.16 -4.08
C ASP A 133 10.35 -13.51 -3.62
N GLY A 134 11.17 -14.55 -3.44
CA GLY A 134 10.69 -15.87 -3.00
C GLY A 134 10.00 -15.86 -1.62
N SER A 135 10.39 -14.94 -0.74
CA SER A 135 9.81 -14.75 0.59
C SER A 135 8.43 -14.13 0.51
N LEU A 136 8.23 -13.15 -0.37
CA LEU A 136 6.96 -12.49 -0.62
C LEU A 136 6.03 -13.34 -1.48
N LEU A 137 6.56 -14.10 -2.45
CA LEU A 137 5.79 -14.96 -3.36
C LEU A 137 4.95 -15.98 -2.59
N SER A 138 5.52 -16.59 -1.54
CA SER A 138 4.81 -17.57 -0.71
C SER A 138 3.63 -16.94 0.04
N LEU A 139 3.83 -15.74 0.57
CA LEU A 139 2.78 -14.96 1.26
C LEU A 139 1.70 -14.49 0.28
N TYR A 140 2.13 -13.97 -0.86
CA TYR A 140 1.26 -13.53 -1.94
C TYR A 140 0.38 -14.68 -2.45
N ALA A 141 0.97 -15.83 -2.79
CA ALA A 141 0.24 -16.99 -3.27
C ALA A 141 -0.77 -17.50 -2.23
N GLY A 142 -0.37 -17.61 -0.96
CA GLY A 142 -1.28 -18.00 0.12
C GLY A 142 -2.43 -17.01 0.30
N TYR A 143 -2.17 -15.70 0.20
CA TYR A 143 -3.19 -14.68 0.35
C TYR A 143 -4.12 -14.58 -0.86
N ARG A 144 -3.58 -14.74 -2.06
CA ARG A 144 -4.30 -14.75 -3.34
C ARG A 144 -5.24 -15.94 -3.45
N ASN A 145 -4.76 -17.16 -3.18
CA ASN A 145 -5.58 -18.39 -3.29
C ASN A 145 -6.78 -18.38 -2.35
N ASN A 146 -6.70 -17.65 -1.24
CA ASN A 146 -7.79 -17.50 -0.27
C ASN A 146 -8.81 -16.39 -0.63
N ARG A 147 -8.61 -15.63 -1.71
CA ARG A 147 -9.37 -14.40 -1.98
C ARG A 147 -9.75 -14.12 -3.42
N VAL A 148 -8.90 -14.49 -4.35
CA VAL A 148 -9.14 -14.28 -5.78
C VAL A 148 -9.76 -15.58 -6.30
N PRO A 149 -11.02 -15.56 -6.76
CA PRO A 149 -11.61 -16.74 -7.38
C PRO A 149 -10.70 -17.30 -8.48
N GLU A 150 -10.56 -18.63 -8.54
CA GLU A 150 -9.69 -19.32 -9.52
C GLU A 150 -10.01 -18.96 -10.99
N HIS A 151 -11.21 -18.45 -11.27
CA HIS A 151 -11.65 -18.05 -12.61
C HIS A 151 -11.17 -16.67 -13.06
N LEU A 152 -10.52 -15.88 -12.21
CA LEU A 152 -9.90 -14.62 -12.62
C LEU A 152 -8.55 -14.90 -13.27
N ASP A 153 -8.42 -14.48 -14.53
CA ASP A 153 -7.22 -14.66 -15.35
C ASP A 153 -5.97 -14.23 -14.59
N SER A 154 -5.01 -15.15 -14.49
CA SER A 154 -3.79 -14.93 -13.72
C SER A 154 -2.88 -13.84 -14.30
N THR A 155 -3.13 -13.43 -15.53
CA THR A 155 -2.41 -12.36 -16.22
C THR A 155 -2.89 -10.96 -15.85
N VAL A 156 -4.04 -10.83 -15.17
CA VAL A 156 -4.58 -9.53 -14.76
C VAL A 156 -3.99 -9.13 -13.41
N ASP A 157 -3.39 -7.95 -13.37
CA ASP A 157 -2.88 -7.35 -12.14
C ASP A 157 -4.04 -7.10 -11.17
N PRO A 158 -4.01 -7.61 -9.92
CA PRO A 158 -5.09 -7.41 -8.97
C PRO A 158 -5.35 -5.94 -8.65
N PHE A 159 -4.33 -5.08 -8.75
CA PHE A 159 -4.50 -3.64 -8.65
C PHE A 159 -5.36 -3.11 -9.81
N ASP A 160 -5.16 -3.62 -11.01
CA ASP A 160 -5.97 -3.27 -12.17
C ASP A 160 -7.40 -3.71 -11.98
N LEU A 161 -7.71 -4.86 -11.37
CA LEU A 161 -9.09 -5.24 -11.03
C LEU A 161 -9.72 -4.27 -10.02
N LEU A 162 -8.97 -3.89 -8.97
CA LEU A 162 -9.41 -2.94 -7.95
C LEU A 162 -9.69 -1.55 -8.54
N MET A 163 -8.88 -1.12 -9.50
CA MET A 163 -9.03 0.15 -10.20
C MET A 163 -9.99 0.07 -11.39
N ASN A 164 -10.15 -1.08 -12.07
CA ASN A 164 -11.00 -1.27 -13.26
C ASN A 164 -12.48 -1.45 -12.93
N ILE A 165 -12.85 -1.63 -11.65
CA ILE A 165 -14.22 -1.31 -11.20
C ILE A 165 -14.57 0.16 -11.55
N TYR A 166 -13.57 1.04 -11.71
CA TYR A 166 -13.77 2.44 -12.14
C TYR A 166 -13.54 2.67 -13.64
N SER A 167 -12.70 1.88 -14.31
CA SER A 167 -12.38 2.07 -15.74
C SER A 167 -13.53 1.73 -16.70
N ILE A 168 -14.49 0.89 -16.30
CA ILE A 168 -15.68 0.59 -17.12
C ILE A 168 -16.50 1.87 -17.41
N GLN A 169 -16.39 2.93 -16.59
CA GLN A 169 -17.07 4.20 -16.89
C GLN A 169 -16.33 5.08 -17.92
N LEU A 170 -15.02 4.95 -18.09
CA LEU A 170 -14.27 5.81 -19.02
C LEU A 170 -14.44 5.40 -20.49
N GLU A 171 -14.77 4.14 -20.77
CA GLU A 171 -15.19 3.72 -22.12
C GLU A 171 -16.65 4.08 -22.43
N LEU A 172 -17.51 4.23 -21.41
CA LEU A 172 -18.90 4.64 -21.58
C LEU A 172 -19.08 6.15 -21.81
N VAL A 173 -18.12 6.98 -21.41
CA VAL A 173 -18.15 8.44 -21.67
C VAL A 173 -17.54 8.81 -23.04
N LYS A 174 -16.92 7.83 -23.72
CA LYS A 174 -16.34 8.01 -25.06
C LYS A 174 -17.25 7.56 -26.21
N ASN A 175 -18.49 7.10 -25.92
CA ASN A 175 -19.51 6.78 -26.91
C ASN A 175 -20.72 7.71 -26.81
#